data_AF-T1GA08-F1
#
_entry.id   AF-T1GA08-F1
#
_cell.length_a   1.000
_cell.length_b   1.000
_cell.length_c   1.000
_cell.angle_alpha   90.00
_cell.angle_beta   90.00
_cell.angle_gamma   90.00
#
_symmetry.space_group_name_H-M   'P 1'
#
loop_
_entity.id
_entity.type
_entity.pdbx_description
1 polymer ?
#
loop_
_entity_poly.entity_id
_entity_poly.type
_entity_poly.pdbx_seq_one_letter_code
_entity_poly.pdbx_strand_id
1 'polypeptide(L)'
;MLVAILILFFALYSVNFNSKVAGKEYSFCDPDLCGGRRNTHIACNNYREFARSCPADANILDVSAFKESFVQAHNERRNFVALGLLPGFEPATKMATM
;
A
#
# COMPACT_ATOMS: atom_id res chain seq x y z
N MET A 1 -48.99 -13.08 -17.38
CA MET A 1 -48.10 -12.97 -18.56
C MET A 1 -47.29 -11.67 -18.57
N LEU A 2 -47.91 -10.49 -18.43
CA LEU A 2 -47.20 -9.19 -18.43
C LEU A 2 -46.09 -9.06 -17.35
N VAL A 3 -46.34 -9.57 -16.14
CA VAL A 3 -45.36 -9.54 -15.03
C VAL A 3 -44.11 -10.38 -15.34
N ALA A 4 -44.27 -11.53 -16.00
CA ALA A 4 -43.15 -12.38 -16.39
C ALA A 4 -42.28 -11.73 -17.48
N ILE A 5 -42.90 -10.97 -18.39
CA ILE A 5 -42.19 -10.20 -19.43
C ILE A 5 -41.39 -9.06 -18.80
N LEU A 6 -41.96 -8.33 -17.83
CA LEU A 6 -41.26 -7.26 -17.11
C LEU A 6 -40.06 -7.76 -16.31
N ILE A 7 -40.16 -8.94 -15.68
CA ILE A 7 -39.04 -9.57 -14.94
C ILE A 7 -37.91 -10.00 -15.90
N LEU A 8 -38.25 -10.53 -17.08
CA LEU A 8 -37.29 -10.87 -18.13
C LEU A 8 -36.55 -9.64 -18.65
N PHE A 9 -37.25 -8.51 -18.86
CA PHE A 9 -36.63 -7.26 -19.27
C PHE A 9 -35.67 -6.69 -18.20
N PHE A 10 -36.03 -6.78 -16.92
CA PHE A 10 -35.19 -6.29 -15.81
C PHE A 10 -33.93 -7.15 -15.62
N ALA A 11 -34.06 -8.46 -15.77
CA ALA A 11 -32.93 -9.40 -15.74
C ALA A 11 -31.98 -9.18 -16.92
N LEU A 12 -32.51 -8.86 -18.11
CA LEU A 12 -31.70 -8.52 -19.29
C LEU A 12 -31.05 -7.13 -19.23
N TYR A 13 -31.61 -6.17 -18.48
CA TYR A 13 -31.00 -4.85 -18.27
C TYR A 13 -29.90 -4.84 -17.20
N SER A 14 -29.88 -5.84 -16.32
CA SER A 14 -28.91 -5.95 -15.22
C SER A 14 -27.63 -6.68 -15.64
N VAL A 15 -27.16 -6.47 -16.88
CA VAL A 15 -25.88 -7.00 -17.35
C VAL A 15 -24.78 -6.26 -16.59
N ASN A 16 -24.28 -6.94 -15.57
CA ASN A 16 -23.15 -6.60 -14.72
C ASN A 16 -22.05 -5.83 -15.47
N PHE A 17 -21.94 -4.53 -15.20
CA PHE A 17 -20.77 -3.73 -15.54
C PHE A 17 -19.59 -4.15 -14.65
N ASN A 18 -18.99 -5.30 -14.95
CA ASN A 18 -17.67 -5.64 -14.45
C ASN A 18 -16.66 -4.79 -15.23
N SER A 19 -16.47 -3.56 -14.79
CA SER A 19 -15.29 -2.80 -15.19
C SER A 19 -14.06 -3.49 -14.64
N LYS A 20 -13.42 -4.32 -15.46
CA LYS A 20 -12.02 -4.67 -15.26
C LYS A 20 -11.23 -3.40 -15.52
N VAL A 21 -10.99 -2.63 -14.47
CA VAL A 21 -9.96 -1.58 -14.49
C VAL A 21 -8.65 -2.30 -14.82
N ALA A 22 -8.15 -2.10 -16.03
CA ALA A 22 -6.86 -2.60 -16.46
C ALA A 22 -5.77 -1.81 -15.72
N GLY A 23 -5.46 -2.21 -14.49
CA GLY A 23 -4.24 -1.76 -13.82
C GLY A 23 -3.04 -2.39 -14.50
N LYS A 24 -2.02 -1.60 -14.82
CA LYS A 24 -0.71 -2.13 -15.22
C LYS A 24 -0.15 -2.90 -14.02
N GLU A 25 0.03 -4.21 -14.16
CA GLU A 25 0.78 -5.00 -13.18
C GLU A 25 2.25 -4.59 -13.27
N TYR A 26 2.74 -3.89 -12.25
CA TYR A 26 4.14 -3.49 -12.19
C TYR A 26 4.97 -4.66 -11.66
N SER A 27 5.95 -5.09 -12.45
CA SER A 27 6.97 -6.03 -11.97
C SER A 27 7.96 -5.28 -11.08
N PHE A 28 8.30 -5.83 -9.92
CA PHE A 28 9.39 -5.26 -9.10
C PHE A 28 10.72 -5.20 -9.84
N CYS A 29 10.91 -5.97 -10.91
CA CYS A 29 12.12 -5.92 -11.73
C CYS A 29 12.09 -4.84 -12.82
N ASP A 30 11.03 -4.04 -12.90
CA ASP A 30 10.93 -2.93 -13.84
C ASP A 30 12.00 -1.86 -13.49
N PRO A 31 12.96 -1.57 -14.39
CA PRO A 31 14.05 -0.64 -14.13
C PRO A 31 13.58 0.80 -13.92
N ASP A 32 12.38 1.15 -14.38
CA ASP A 32 11.83 2.50 -14.26
C ASP A 32 11.32 2.79 -12.83
N LEU A 33 11.01 1.75 -12.04
CA LEU A 33 10.55 1.91 -10.65
C LEU A 33 11.58 2.59 -9.73
N CYS A 34 12.88 2.41 -10.02
CA CYS A 34 13.97 2.97 -9.24
C CYS A 34 14.73 4.08 -9.97
N GLY A 35 14.03 4.84 -10.83
CA GLY A 35 14.59 6.00 -11.52
C GLY A 35 15.60 5.63 -12.62
N GLY A 36 15.48 4.44 -13.22
CA GLY A 36 16.21 4.04 -14.42
C GLY A 36 17.72 3.83 -14.25
N ARG A 37 18.27 3.89 -13.02
CA ARG A 37 19.71 3.86 -12.77
C ARG A 37 20.09 2.74 -11.81
N ARG A 38 20.61 1.63 -12.35
CA ARG A 38 21.46 0.58 -11.73
C ARG A 38 21.00 -0.04 -10.39
N ASN A 39 19.89 0.39 -9.82
CA ASN A 39 19.37 -0.06 -8.55
C ASN A 39 18.26 -1.05 -8.83
N THR A 40 18.49 -2.30 -8.48
CA THR A 40 17.48 -3.35 -8.50
C THR A 40 16.55 -3.14 -7.30
N HIS A 41 15.23 -3.18 -7.53
CA HIS A 41 14.26 -3.12 -6.46
C HIS A 41 14.47 -4.27 -5.46
N ILE A 42 14.34 -4.02 -4.16
CA ILE A 42 14.59 -5.02 -3.10
C ILE A 42 13.76 -6.30 -3.24
N ALA A 43 12.56 -6.19 -3.81
CA ALA A 43 11.65 -7.31 -4.05
C ALA A 43 11.81 -8.00 -5.43
N CYS A 44 12.67 -7.49 -6.32
CA CYS A 44 12.94 -8.17 -7.59
C CYS A 44 13.72 -9.46 -7.32
N ASN A 45 13.18 -10.61 -7.75
CA ASN A 45 13.75 -11.94 -7.54
C ASN A 45 14.13 -12.24 -6.08
N ASN A 46 13.40 -11.67 -5.12
CA ASN A 46 13.63 -11.90 -3.69
C ASN A 46 12.38 -12.50 -3.04
N TYR A 47 12.50 -13.75 -2.59
CA TYR A 47 11.38 -14.55 -2.07
C TYR A 47 11.38 -14.62 -0.53
N ARG A 48 11.81 -13.53 0.13
CA ARG A 48 11.91 -13.42 1.61
C ARG A 48 12.97 -14.34 2.21
N GLU A 49 14.00 -14.65 1.45
CA GLU A 49 15.14 -15.40 1.94
C GLU A 49 16.06 -14.50 2.78
N PHE A 50 16.65 -15.07 3.82
CA PHE A 50 17.66 -14.37 4.60
C PHE A 50 19.00 -14.34 3.86
N ALA A 51 19.68 -13.20 3.91
CA ALA A 51 21.04 -13.11 3.40
C ALA A 51 21.99 -13.99 4.22
N ARG A 52 23.11 -14.43 3.64
CA ARG A 52 24.14 -15.22 4.35
C ARG A 52 24.73 -14.51 5.58
N SER A 53 24.62 -13.18 5.62
CA SER A 53 25.05 -12.36 6.75
C SER A 53 24.09 -12.41 7.94
N CYS A 54 22.87 -12.92 7.78
CA CYS A 54 21.93 -13.10 8.87
C CYS A 54 22.39 -14.25 9.78
N PRO A 55 22.16 -14.12 11.10
CA PRO A 55 22.44 -15.21 12.03
C PRO A 55 21.50 -16.40 11.78
N ALA A 56 21.91 -17.60 12.23
CA ALA A 56 21.20 -18.85 11.96
C ALA A 56 19.80 -18.91 12.60
N ASP A 57 19.55 -18.11 13.63
CA ASP A 57 18.28 -18.00 14.36
C ASP A 57 17.44 -16.79 13.92
N ALA A 58 17.75 -16.19 12.76
CA ALA A 58 16.94 -15.12 12.19
C ALA A 58 15.53 -15.63 11.84
N ASN A 59 14.51 -14.86 12.22
CA ASN A 59 13.11 -15.18 11.99
C ASN A 59 12.33 -13.94 11.53
N ILE A 60 11.30 -14.15 10.70
CA ILE A 60 10.36 -13.09 10.30
C ILE A 60 9.26 -13.01 11.35
N LEU A 61 9.05 -11.81 11.91
CA LEU A 61 7.99 -11.56 12.88
C LEU A 61 6.75 -10.98 12.19
N ASP A 62 5.58 -11.56 12.45
CA ASP A 62 4.32 -10.95 12.06
C ASP A 62 3.96 -9.83 13.01
N VAL A 63 3.94 -8.61 12.47
CA VAL A 63 3.63 -7.39 13.20
C VAL A 63 2.22 -6.86 12.90
N SER A 64 1.36 -7.68 12.27
CA SER A 64 0.03 -7.25 11.81
C SER A 64 -0.83 -6.69 12.94
N ALA A 65 -0.74 -7.25 14.14
CA ALA A 65 -1.46 -6.77 15.32
C ALA A 65 -1.01 -5.36 15.79
N PHE A 66 0.17 -4.89 15.37
CA PHE A 66 0.76 -3.61 15.81
C PHE A 66 0.71 -2.52 14.75
N LYS A 67 0.13 -2.79 13.58
CA LYS A 67 0.09 -1.83 12.46
C LYS A 67 -0.51 -0.48 12.87
N GLU A 68 -1.63 -0.50 13.58
CA GLU A 68 -2.31 0.70 14.05
C GLU A 68 -1.41 1.49 15.02
N SER A 69 -0.78 0.81 15.98
CA SER A 69 0.12 1.45 16.94
C SER A 69 1.33 2.08 16.25
N PHE A 70 1.89 1.44 15.22
CA PHE A 70 3.01 2.02 14.47
C PHE A 70 2.59 3.26 13.69
N VAL A 71 1.46 3.22 12.99
CA VAL A 71 0.94 4.37 12.25
C VAL A 71 0.59 5.52 13.21
N GLN A 72 -0.06 5.19 14.34
CA GLN A 72 -0.39 6.16 15.38
C GLN A 72 0.86 6.85 15.93
N ALA A 73 1.89 6.09 16.33
CA ALA A 73 3.12 6.66 16.86
C ALA A 73 3.83 7.58 15.86
N HIS A 74 3.82 7.24 14.57
CA HIS A 74 4.35 8.12 13.52
C HIS A 74 3.50 9.39 13.39
N ASN A 75 2.18 9.27 13.37
CA ASN A 75 1.27 10.41 13.24
C ASN A 75 1.36 11.34 14.47
N GLU A 76 1.49 10.82 15.69
CA GLU A 76 1.72 11.61 16.91
C GLU A 76 3.02 12.40 16.82
N ARG A 77 4.12 11.76 16.41
CA ARG A 77 5.40 12.45 16.24
C ARG A 77 5.35 13.48 15.11
N ARG A 78 4.73 13.15 13.97
CA ARG A 78 4.53 14.08 12.84
C ARG A 78 3.73 15.30 13.27
N ASN A 79 2.67 15.13 14.05
CA ASN A 79 1.86 16.22 14.58
C ASN A 79 2.64 17.08 15.57
N PHE A 80 3.41 16.46 16.48
CA PHE A 80 4.27 17.18 17.41
C PHE A 80 5.27 18.10 16.70
N VAL A 81 5.92 17.60 15.64
CA VAL A 81 6.82 18.40 14.80
C VAL A 81 6.04 19.45 14.01
N ALA A 82 4.90 19.10 13.41
CA ALA A 82 4.11 20.02 12.60
C ALA A 82 3.53 21.20 13.41
N LEU A 83 3.29 21.03 14.71
CA LEU A 83 2.89 22.09 15.62
C LEU A 83 4.06 22.99 16.08
N GLY A 84 5.30 22.69 15.66
CA GLY A 84 6.50 23.41 16.12
C GLY A 84 6.83 23.17 17.59
N LEU A 85 6.35 22.07 18.18
CA LEU A 85 6.58 21.75 19.59
C LEU A 85 7.94 21.09 19.83
N LEU A 86 8.61 20.62 18.77
CA LEU A 86 9.97 20.11 18.85
C LEU A 86 10.98 21.28 18.78
N PRO A 87 11.82 21.50 19.80
CA PRO A 87 12.80 22.59 19.78
C PRO A 87 13.70 22.55 18.56
N GLY A 88 13.87 23.71 17.90
CA GLY A 88 14.67 23.84 16.68
C GLY A 88 13.91 23.53 15.38
N PHE A 89 12.61 23.22 15.45
CA PHE A 89 11.77 22.99 14.28
C PHE A 89 10.60 23.97 14.27
N GLU A 90 10.44 24.67 13.15
CA GLU A 90 9.28 25.53 12.91
C GLU A 90 8.02 24.71 12.58
N PRO A 91 6.82 25.24 12.86
CA PRO A 91 5.57 24.60 12.46
C PRO A 91 5.49 24.33 10.94
N ALA A 92 4.90 23.19 10.57
CA ALA A 92 4.73 22.81 9.17
C ALA A 92 3.44 23.38 8.58
N THR A 93 3.50 23.96 7.38
CA THR A 93 2.30 24.45 6.68
C THR A 93 1.36 23.33 6.25
N LYS A 94 1.91 22.16 5.88
CA LYS A 94 1.16 20.97 5.46
C LYS A 94 1.88 19.71 5.89
N MET A 95 1.24 18.92 6.76
CA MET A 95 1.70 17.60 7.17
C MET A 95 0.50 16.65 7.18
N ALA A 96 0.47 15.69 6.24
CA ALA A 96 -0.62 14.72 6.15
C ALA A 96 -0.48 13.60 7.19
N THR A 97 -1.61 12.99 7.56
CA THR A 97 -1.64 11.71 8.28
C THR A 97 -1.27 10.57 7.34
N MET A 98 -0.53 9.60 7.87
CA MET A 98 -0.23 8.33 7.21
C MET A 98 -1.43 7.39 7.24
#